data_AF-A0AAV6D4F7-F1
#
_entry.id   AF-A0AAV6D4F7-F1
#
_cell.length_a   1.000
_cell.length_b   1.000
_cell.length_c   1.000
_cell.angle_alpha   90.00
_cell.angle_beta   90.00
_cell.angle_gamma   90.00
#
_symmetry.space_group_name_H-M   'P 1'
#
loop_
_entity.id
_entity.type
_entity.pdbx_description
1 polymer ?
#
loop_
_entity_poly.entity_id
_entity_poly.type
_entity_poly.pdbx_seq_one_letter_code
_entity_poly.pdbx_strand_id
1 'polypeptide(L)'
;QSGRTLEVAGASTANGALVDIWDSNNGANQKWNITPTDSGYYSVINVNSGKAMEVFGGITATNAGAAVDQWSGTQFNQQWSFQAP
;
A
#
# COMPACT_ATOMS: atom_id res chain seq x y z
N GLN A 1 -18.10 -4.60 -9.33
CA GLN A 1 -16.76 -5.13 -9.00
C GLN A 1 -16.03 -5.42 -10.32
N SER A 2 -14.77 -5.00 -10.46
CA SER A 2 -14.01 -5.08 -11.73
C SER A 2 -13.35 -6.44 -11.99
N GLY A 3 -13.24 -7.30 -10.98
CA GLY A 3 -12.49 -8.57 -11.06
C GLY A 3 -10.97 -8.44 -10.91
N ARG A 4 -10.46 -7.22 -10.72
CA ARG A 4 -9.03 -6.93 -10.53
C ARG A 4 -8.63 -6.89 -9.06
N THR A 5 -7.35 -7.09 -8.80
CA THR A 5 -6.75 -7.09 -7.45
C THR A 5 -5.78 -5.92 -7.28
N LEU A 6 -5.75 -5.37 -6.07
CA LEU A 6 -4.79 -4.34 -5.67
C LEU A 6 -3.37 -4.93 -5.63
N GLU A 7 -2.42 -4.33 -6.34
CA GLU A 7 -1.06 -4.82 -6.42
C GLU A 7 -0.02 -3.72 -6.38
N VAL A 8 1.25 -4.11 -6.20
CA VAL A 8 2.38 -3.25 -6.57
C VAL A 8 2.67 -3.48 -8.06
N ALA A 9 2.67 -2.39 -8.82
CA ALA A 9 2.78 -2.39 -10.27
C ALA A 9 4.03 -3.17 -10.74
N GLY A 10 3.81 -4.11 -11.65
CA GLY A 10 4.88 -4.92 -12.26
C GLY A 10 5.66 -5.80 -11.28
N ALA A 11 5.08 -6.11 -10.11
CA ALA A 11 5.73 -6.84 -9.03
C ALA A 11 7.05 -6.22 -8.55
N SER A 12 7.22 -4.91 -8.73
CA SER A 12 8.42 -4.19 -8.35
C SER A 12 8.69 -4.31 -6.84
N THR A 13 9.98 -4.34 -6.47
CA THR A 13 10.44 -4.25 -5.09
C THR A 13 11.17 -2.94 -4.81
N ALA A 14 11.12 -1.98 -5.75
CA ALA A 14 11.72 -0.68 -5.58
C ALA A 14 10.84 0.22 -4.71
N ASN A 15 11.48 1.07 -3.90
CA ASN A 15 10.82 2.22 -3.30
C ASN A 15 10.28 3.14 -4.40
N GLY A 16 9.09 3.71 -4.22
CA GLY A 16 8.46 4.57 -5.22
C GLY A 16 7.65 3.83 -6.28
N ALA A 17 7.59 2.49 -6.24
CA ALA A 17 6.74 1.75 -7.16
C ALA A 17 5.26 1.95 -6.79
N LEU A 18 4.44 2.33 -7.76
CA LEU A 18 3.02 2.62 -7.55
C LEU A 18 2.24 1.37 -7.13
N VAL A 19 1.19 1.62 -6.36
CA VAL A 19 0.13 0.66 -6.10
C VAL A 19 -0.99 0.90 -7.11
N ASP A 20 -1.40 -0.14 -7.82
CA ASP A 20 -2.43 -0.09 -8.86
C ASP A 20 -3.37 -1.30 -8.78
N ILE A 21 -4.23 -1.46 -9.80
CA ILE A 21 -5.09 -2.63 -9.93
C ILE A 21 -4.75 -3.39 -11.21
N TRP A 22 -4.64 -4.71 -11.11
CA TRP A 22 -4.33 -5.58 -12.23
C TRP A 22 -5.17 -6.85 -12.22
N ASP A 23 -5.15 -7.56 -13.34
CA ASP A 23 -5.80 -8.86 -13.43
C ASP A 23 -5.18 -9.84 -12.42
N SER A 24 -6.03 -10.60 -11.75
CA SER A 24 -5.56 -11.48 -10.68
C SER A 24 -4.72 -12.62 -11.24
N ASN A 25 -3.52 -12.78 -10.71
CA ASN A 25 -2.59 -13.84 -11.06
C ASN A 25 -2.06 -14.59 -9.82
N ASN A 26 -2.62 -14.32 -8.64
CA ASN A 26 -2.23 -14.90 -7.36
C ASN A 26 -0.75 -14.65 -6.97
N GLY A 27 -0.11 -13.67 -7.62
CA GLY A 27 1.24 -13.23 -7.33
C GLY A 27 1.40 -12.66 -5.93
N ALA A 28 2.61 -12.76 -5.37
CA ALA A 28 2.90 -12.22 -4.04
C ALA A 28 2.74 -10.69 -3.99
N ASN A 29 2.91 -10.00 -5.12
CA ASN A 29 2.73 -8.55 -5.23
C ASN A 29 1.25 -8.13 -5.13
N GLN A 30 0.32 -9.07 -5.24
CA GLN A 30 -1.14 -8.86 -5.07
C GLN A 30 -1.63 -9.23 -3.66
N LYS A 31 -0.70 -9.59 -2.75
CA LYS A 31 -1.01 -10.02 -1.38
C LYS A 31 -0.47 -9.02 -0.39
N TRP A 32 -1.27 -8.75 0.64
CA TRP A 32 -1.01 -7.70 1.61
C TRP A 32 -1.22 -8.23 3.03
N ASN A 33 -0.24 -7.99 3.90
CA ASN A 33 -0.38 -8.20 5.33
C ASN A 33 -0.92 -6.89 5.93
N ILE A 34 -2.14 -6.94 6.45
CA ILE A 34 -2.80 -5.81 7.10
C ILE A 34 -2.71 -6.01 8.61
N THR A 35 -1.91 -5.19 9.28
CA THR A 35 -1.63 -5.33 10.72
C THR A 35 -2.02 -4.04 11.44
N PRO A 36 -2.83 -4.11 12.51
CA PRO A 36 -3.16 -2.93 13.31
C PRO A 36 -1.90 -2.32 13.92
N THR A 37 -1.89 -1.00 14.03
CA THR A 37 -0.88 -0.22 14.76
C THR A 37 -1.56 0.48 15.94
N ASP A 38 -1.24 1.75 16.20
CA ASP A 38 -1.83 2.51 17.30
C ASP A 38 -3.05 3.31 16.84
N SER A 39 -3.90 3.70 17.78
CA SER A 39 -4.99 4.68 17.57
C SER A 39 -5.97 4.36 16.43
N GLY A 40 -6.18 3.08 16.11
CA GLY A 40 -7.12 2.63 15.07
C GLY A 40 -6.56 2.66 13.64
N TYR A 41 -5.25 2.81 13.48
CA TYR A 41 -4.56 2.72 12.20
C TYR A 41 -4.06 1.30 11.90
N TYR A 42 -3.67 1.09 10.65
CA TYR A 42 -3.14 -0.14 10.13
C TYR A 42 -1.92 0.12 9.24
N SER A 43 -0.94 -0.76 9.35
CA SER A 43 0.11 -0.94 8.35
C SER A 43 -0.36 -1.94 7.30
N VAL A 44 -0.07 -1.66 6.03
CA VAL A 44 -0.44 -2.50 4.89
C VAL A 44 0.84 -2.84 4.14
N ILE A 45 1.37 -4.04 4.38
CA ILE A 45 2.69 -4.46 3.90
C ILE A 45 2.55 -5.42 2.73
N ASN A 46 3.21 -5.12 1.61
CA ASN A 46 3.20 -6.00 0.45
C ASN A 46 4.00 -7.28 0.73
N VAL A 47 3.43 -8.44 0.42
CA VAL A 47 4.06 -9.74 0.70
C VAL A 47 5.29 -9.99 -0.18
N ASN A 48 5.33 -9.47 -1.40
CA ASN A 48 6.48 -9.65 -2.30
C ASN A 48 7.70 -8.82 -1.89
N SER A 49 7.50 -7.54 -1.61
CA SER A 49 8.60 -6.60 -1.36
C SER A 49 8.93 -6.39 0.12
N GLY A 50 8.01 -6.73 1.02
CA GLY A 50 8.09 -6.39 2.44
C GLY A 50 7.95 -4.89 2.75
N LYS A 51 7.46 -4.10 1.79
CA LYS A 51 7.34 -2.63 1.90
C LYS A 51 5.92 -2.19 2.22
N ALA A 52 5.81 -1.03 2.86
CA ALA A 52 4.53 -0.46 3.24
C ALA A 52 3.88 0.25 2.06
N MET A 53 2.57 0.09 1.92
CA MET A 53 1.72 0.98 1.14
C MET A 53 1.70 2.36 1.77
N GLU A 54 2.07 3.38 1.01
CA GLU A 54 2.23 4.74 1.51
C GLU A 54 1.59 5.78 0.61
N VAL A 55 1.30 6.95 1.19
CA VAL A 55 0.96 8.14 0.42
C VAL A 55 2.24 8.68 -0.22
N PHE A 56 2.23 8.83 -1.54
CA PHE A 56 3.35 9.36 -2.31
C PHE A 56 3.71 10.78 -1.86
N GLY A 57 5.01 11.04 -1.70
CA GLY A 57 5.54 12.33 -1.28
C GLY A 57 6.12 12.35 0.15
N GLY A 58 6.19 11.20 0.82
CA GLY A 58 6.86 11.02 2.13
C GLY A 58 6.08 11.57 3.32
N ILE A 59 6.75 11.75 4.46
CA ILE A 59 6.10 12.03 5.77
C ILE A 59 5.26 13.31 5.83
N THR A 60 5.48 14.25 4.91
CA THR A 60 4.74 15.50 4.83
C THR A 60 3.59 15.45 3.83
N ALA A 61 3.36 14.30 3.17
CA ALA A 61 2.29 14.14 2.19
C ALA A 61 0.91 14.20 2.88
N THR A 62 0.19 15.30 2.63
CA THR A 62 -1.16 15.55 3.19
C THR A 62 -2.19 15.86 2.10
N ASN A 63 -1.78 15.86 0.83
CA ASN A 63 -2.62 16.28 -0.29
C ASN A 63 -3.70 15.24 -0.58
N ALA A 64 -4.96 15.68 -0.61
CA ALA A 64 -6.07 14.85 -1.06
C ALA A 64 -5.88 14.44 -2.53
N GLY A 65 -6.10 13.16 -2.82
CA GLY A 65 -5.92 12.60 -4.16
C GLY A 65 -4.47 12.31 -4.55
N ALA A 66 -3.53 12.38 -3.60
CA ALA A 66 -2.16 11.92 -3.83
C ALA A 66 -2.14 10.43 -4.25
N ALA A 67 -1.16 10.09 -5.08
CA ALA A 67 -0.92 8.71 -5.48
C ALA A 67 -0.49 7.85 -4.28
N VAL A 68 -0.62 6.53 -4.44
CA VAL A 68 -0.16 5.54 -3.47
C VAL A 68 0.96 4.73 -4.10
N ASP A 69 2.04 4.54 -3.36
CA ASP A 69 3.22 3.78 -3.75
C ASP A 69 3.68 2.87 -2.60
N GLN A 70 4.82 2.21 -2.78
CA GLN A 70 5.47 1.45 -1.72
C GLN A 70 6.78 2.08 -1.28
N TRP A 71 7.06 2.00 0.01
CA TRP A 71 8.34 2.43 0.56
C TRP A 71 8.76 1.63 1.79
N SER A 72 10.05 1.60 2.06
CA SER A 72 10.62 0.92 3.23
C SER A 72 10.50 1.80 4.47
N GLY A 73 9.92 1.32 5.57
CA GLY A 73 9.87 2.04 6.84
C GLY A 73 8.58 1.82 7.62
N THR A 74 8.35 2.68 8.62
CA THR A 74 7.14 2.74 9.45
C THR A 74 6.76 4.20 9.73
N GLN A 75 6.62 4.98 8.66
CA GLN A 75 6.45 6.44 8.73
C GLN A 75 4.97 6.85 8.83
N PHE A 76 4.68 8.13 9.11
CA PHE A 76 3.31 8.62 9.29
C PHE A 76 2.43 8.43 8.04
N ASN A 77 2.99 8.63 6.84
CA ASN A 77 2.30 8.46 5.56
C ASN A 77 2.06 6.98 5.18
N GLN A 78 2.38 6.03 6.07
CA GLN A 78 2.25 4.58 5.88
C GLN A 78 1.18 3.96 6.79
N GLN A 79 0.29 4.79 7.34
CA GLN A 79 -0.73 4.40 8.30
C GLN A 79 -2.11 4.69 7.72
N TRP A 80 -2.96 3.66 7.66
CA TRP A 80 -4.28 3.72 7.05
C TRP A 80 -5.37 3.48 8.09
N SER A 81 -6.43 4.27 8.07
CA SER A 81 -7.66 3.96 8.80
C SER A 81 -8.71 3.42 7.82
N PHE A 82 -9.41 2.37 8.21
CA PHE A 82 -10.54 1.83 7.45
C PHE A 82 -11.83 2.21 8.15
N GLN A 83 -12.76 2.81 7.41
CA GLN A 83 -14.09 3.14 7.92
C GLN A 83 -15.02 1.97 7.61
N ALA A 84 -15.74 1.49 8.62
CA ALA A 84 -16.86 0.59 8.41
C ALA A 84 -18.02 1.36 7.75
N PRO A 85 -18.89 0.69 6.97
CA PRO A 85 -20.07 1.29 6.36
C PRO A 85 -21.09 1.81 7.39
#